data_AF-A0A2M8LYV5-F1
#
_entry.id   AF-A0A2M8LYV5-F1
#
_cell.length_a   1.000
_cell.length_b   1.000
_cell.length_c   1.000
_cell.angle_alpha   90.00
_cell.angle_beta   90.00
_cell.angle_gamma   90.00
#
_symmetry.space_group_name_H-M   'P 1'
#
loop_
_entity.id
_entity.type
_entity.pdbx_description
1 polymer ?
#
loop_
_entity_poly.entity_id
_entity_poly.type
_entity_poly.pdbx_seq_one_letter_code
_entity_poly.pdbx_strand_id
1 'polypeptide(L)' 'MTDDNGREWWTIAQVAAYLGVKEASARGQASRWGITRAHVTGASGRAEARYDAAEIREAHAARPGRGARTDRRPRQG' A
#
# COMPACT_ATOMS: atom_id res chain seq x y z
N MET A 1 -7.10 7.47 17.01
CA MET A 1 -7.62 6.45 17.95
C MET A 1 -6.89 5.17 17.61
N THR A 2 -5.79 4.92 18.31
CA THR A 2 -4.93 3.75 18.13
C THR A 2 -5.60 2.61 18.89
N ASP A 3 -5.93 1.52 18.20
CA ASP A 3 -6.45 0.33 18.88
C ASP A 3 -5.30 -0.27 19.73
N ASP A 4 -5.64 -0.72 20.93
CA ASP A 4 -4.78 -1.13 22.05
C ASP A 4 -3.75 -2.25 21.71
N ASN A 5 -3.78 -2.78 20.49
CA ASN A 5 -2.87 -3.83 20.00
C ASN A 5 -1.67 -3.32 19.16
N GLY A 6 -1.41 -2.01 19.13
CA GLY A 6 -0.28 -1.43 18.38
C GLY A 6 -0.34 -1.59 16.85
N ARG A 7 -1.44 -2.16 16.31
CA ARG A 7 -1.68 -2.28 14.87
C ARG A 7 -2.33 -1.02 14.34
N GLU A 8 -1.59 -0.29 13.52
CA GLU A 8 -2.07 0.91 12.86
C GLU A 8 -2.75 0.54 11.55
N TRP A 9 -4.04 0.84 11.43
CA TRP A 9 -4.85 0.53 10.25
C TRP A 9 -5.02 1.76 9.35
N TRP A 10 -4.50 1.67 8.13
CA TRP A 10 -4.57 2.74 7.13
C TRP A 10 -5.72 2.54 6.13
N THR A 11 -6.40 3.62 5.77
CA THR A 11 -7.26 3.63 4.58
C THR A 11 -6.42 3.62 3.31
N ILE A 12 -7.05 3.31 2.17
CA ILE A 12 -6.35 3.39 0.88
C ILE A 12 -5.82 4.80 0.58
N ALA A 13 -6.50 5.84 1.05
CA ALA A 13 -6.06 7.23 0.92
C ALA A 13 -4.78 7.50 1.72
N GLN A 14 -4.68 6.96 2.95
CA GLN A 14 -3.46 7.06 3.75
C GLN A 14 -2.29 6.29 3.13
N VAL A 15 -2.55 5.08 2.63
CA VAL A 15 -1.54 4.29 1.89
C VAL A 15 -1.06 5.06 0.66
N ALA A 16 -1.98 5.65 -0.11
CA ALA A 16 -1.68 6.43 -1.30
C ALA A 16 -0.81 7.66 -0.98
N ALA A 17 -1.15 8.39 0.08
CA ALA A 17 -0.37 9.51 0.57
C ALA A 17 1.04 9.08 1.01
N TYR A 18 1.16 7.98 1.76
CA TYR A 18 2.45 7.45 2.20
C TYR A 18 3.35 7.02 1.03
N LEU A 19 2.78 6.34 0.04
CA LEU A 19 3.51 5.87 -1.15
C LEU A 19 3.75 6.98 -2.20
N GLY A 20 3.12 8.15 -2.04
CA GLY A 20 3.17 9.24 -3.02
C GLY A 20 2.55 8.88 -4.38
N VAL A 21 1.47 8.08 -4.38
CA VAL A 21 0.77 7.63 -5.61
C VAL A 21 -0.74 7.87 -5.52
N LYS A 22 -1.45 7.68 -6.64
CA LYS A 22 -2.92 7.71 -6.66
C LYS A 22 -3.51 6.48 -5.96
N GLU A 23 -4.69 6.61 -5.35
CA GLU A 23 -5.38 5.52 -4.64
C GLU A 23 -5.58 4.26 -5.48
N ALA A 24 -5.96 4.42 -6.76
CA ALA A 24 -6.08 3.29 -7.69
C ALA A 24 -4.76 2.53 -7.86
N SER A 25 -3.63 3.26 -7.94
CA SER A 25 -2.30 2.67 -8.01
C SER A 25 -1.85 2.04 -6.69
N ALA A 26 -2.18 2.67 -5.55
CA ALA A 26 -1.93 2.10 -4.24
C ALA A 26 -2.65 0.76 -4.07
N ARG A 27 -3.90 0.66 -4.54
CA ARG A 27 -4.72 -0.56 -4.44
C ARG A 27 -4.12 -1.69 -5.28
N GLY A 28 -3.66 -1.36 -6.49
CA GLY A 28 -2.93 -2.29 -7.35
C GLY A 28 -1.60 -2.73 -6.74
N GLN A 29 -0.85 -1.82 -6.11
CA GLN A 29 0.41 -2.15 -5.43
C GLN A 29 0.20 -3.05 -4.21
N ALA A 30 -0.75 -2.73 -3.34
CA ALA A 30 -1.10 -3.56 -2.19
C ALA A 30 -1.47 -4.99 -2.62
N SER A 31 -2.28 -5.12 -3.69
CA SER A 31 -2.62 -6.42 -4.28
C SER A 31 -1.39 -7.18 -4.81
N ARG A 32 -0.48 -6.48 -5.52
CA ARG A 32 0.77 -7.06 -6.03
C ARG A 32 1.73 -7.50 -4.93
N TRP A 33 1.72 -6.82 -3.78
CA TRP A 33 2.49 -7.20 -2.60
C TRP A 33 1.82 -8.29 -1.77
N GLY A 34 0.61 -8.74 -2.14
CA GLY A 34 -0.13 -9.76 -1.39
C GLY A 34 -0.72 -9.24 -0.08
N ILE A 35 -0.76 -7.92 0.12
CA ILE A 35 -1.26 -7.33 1.37
C ILE A 35 -2.78 -7.44 1.39
N THR A 36 -3.28 -8.17 2.38
CA THR A 36 -4.70 -8.41 2.56
C THR A 36 -5.35 -7.19 3.20
N ARG A 37 -6.50 -6.77 2.65
CA ARG A 37 -7.33 -5.72 3.24
C ARG A 37 -8.22 -6.31 4.32
N ALA A 38 -8.23 -5.72 5.50
CA ALA A 38 -9.24 -5.97 6.51
C ALA A 38 -10.50 -5.16 6.15
N HIS A 39 -11.68 -5.76 6.30
CA HIS A 39 -12.93 -5.02 6.23
C HIS A 39 -13.34 -4.66 7.64
N VAL A 40 -13.18 -3.39 7.99
CA VAL A 40 -13.55 -2.89 9.30
C VAL A 40 -14.83 -2.10 9.15
N THR A 41 -15.84 -2.47 9.92
CA THR A 41 -17.08 -1.69 10.00
C THR A 41 -16.79 -0.44 10.81
N GLY A 42 -16.73 0.71 10.14
CA GLY A 42 -16.55 2.00 10.82
C GLY A 42 -17.79 2.41 11.62
N ALA A 43 -17.68 3.48 12.40
CA ALA A 43 -18.78 4.03 13.21
C ALA A 43 -20.05 4.37 12.38
N SER A 44 -19.89 4.61 11.07
CA SER A 44 -21.00 4.85 10.15
C SER A 44 -21.73 3.57 9.70
N GLY A 45 -21.33 2.38 10.18
CA GLY A 45 -21.94 1.09 9.82
C GLY A 45 -21.55 0.56 8.44
N ARG A 46 -20.69 1.26 7.69
CA ARG A 46 -20.21 0.83 6.38
C ARG A 46 -18.88 0.08 6.53
N ALA A 47 -18.75 -1.05 5.84
CA ALA A 47 -17.50 -1.78 5.75
C ALA A 47 -16.49 -0.96 4.94
N GLU A 48 -15.40 -0.54 5.58
CA GLU A 48 -14.29 0.14 4.94
C GLU A 48 -13.09 -0.80 4.81
N ALA A 49 -12.44 -0.77 3.65
CA ALA A 49 -11.19 -1.49 3.45
C ALA A 49 -10.05 -0.76 4.17
N ARG A 50 -9.46 -1.42 5.17
CA ARG A 50 -8.30 -0.98 5.91
C ARG A 50 -7.10 -1.90 5.61
N TYR A 51 -5.92 -1.33 5.59
CA TYR A 51 -4.65 -1.99 5.32
C TYR A 51 -3.79 -1.87 6.57
N ASP A 52 -3.07 -2.94 6.91
CA ASP A 52 -2.12 -2.86 8.02
C ASP A 52 -0.94 -1.97 7.62
N ALA A 53 -0.66 -0.94 8.41
CA ALA A 53 0.40 0.00 8.13
C ALA A 53 1.79 -0.64 8.23
N ALA A 54 1.98 -1.62 9.11
CA ALA A 54 3.26 -2.33 9.23
C ALA A 54 3.54 -3.10 7.94
N GLU A 55 2.57 -3.88 7.44
CA GLU A 55 2.69 -4.62 6.18
C GLU A 55 3.01 -3.69 5.00
N ILE A 56 2.37 -2.51 4.94
CA ILE A 56 2.64 -1.52 3.88
C ILE A 56 4.06 -0.97 3.98
N ARG A 57 4.53 -0.65 5.20
CA ARG A 57 5.88 -0.14 5.43
C ARG A 57 6.92 -1.21 5.12
N GLU A 58 6.69 -2.44 5.54
CA GLU A 58 7.56 -3.59 5.29
C GLU A 58 7.63 -3.91 3.79
N ALA A 59 6.51 -3.99 3.10
CA ALA A 59 6.49 -4.21 1.65
C ALA A 59 7.14 -3.04 0.88
N HIS A 60 6.96 -1.81 1.34
CA HIS A 60 7.62 -0.64 0.77
C HIS A 60 9.13 -0.68 0.97
N ALA A 61 9.60 -1.11 2.15
CA ALA A 61 11.02 -1.28 2.47
C ALA A 61 11.65 -2.47 1.73
N ALA A 62 10.93 -3.59 1.62
CA ALA A 62 11.34 -4.79 0.92
C ALA A 62 11.30 -4.64 -0.61
N ARG A 63 10.72 -3.54 -1.12
CA ARG A 63 10.68 -3.26 -2.55
C ARG A 63 12.12 -3.16 -3.08
N PRO A 64 12.57 -4.07 -3.97
CA PRO A 64 13.83 -3.89 -4.65
C PRO A 64 13.75 -2.57 -5.41
N GLY A 65 14.72 -1.70 -5.13
CA GLY A 65 14.68 -0.28 -5.46
C GLY A 65 14.06 0.02 -6.82
N ARG A 66 13.24 1.07 -6.82
CA ARG A 66 12.92 1.90 -7.99
C ARG A 66 14.24 2.37 -8.63
N GLY A 67 14.87 1.48 -9.39
CA GLY A 67 16.22 1.63 -9.94
C GLY A 67 16.59 0.53 -10.94
N ALA A 68 15.91 -0.62 -10.93
CA ALA A 68 16.11 -1.64 -11.96
C ALA A 68 15.00 -1.58 -13.03
N ARG A 69 15.33 -0.93 -14.16
CA ARG A 69 14.66 -1.00 -15.49
C ARG A 69 13.62 0.09 -15.81
N THR A 70 14.15 1.22 -16.27
CA THR A 70 13.96 1.66 -17.67
C THR A 70 15.27 2.29 -18.18
N ASP A 71 16.38 1.55 -18.11
CA ASP A 71 17.31 1.55 -19.25
C ASP A 71 16.83 0.40 -20.14
N ARG A 72 15.88 0.73 -21.01
CA ARG A 72 15.77 -0.03 -22.26
C ARG A 72 16.55 0.83 -23.24
N ARG A 73 17.88 0.69 -23.26
CA ARG A 73 18.67 1.04 -24.44
C ARG A 73 17.92 0.46 -25.66
N PRO A 74 17.46 1.26 -26.63
CA PRO A 74 17.36 0.74 -27.98
C PRO A 74 18.81 0.49 -28.40
N ARG A 75 19.18 -0.79 -28.36
CA ARG A 75 20.45 -1.29 -28.86
C ARG A 75 20.38 -1.36 -30.38
N GLN A 76 21.37 -0.73 -31.03
CA GLN A 76 21.86 -0.99 -32.39
C GLN A 76 20.87 -0.54 -33.49
N GLY A 77 21.29 0.00 -34.63
CA GLY A 77 22.56 0.11 -35.31
C GLY A 77 22.25 0.48 -36.76
#